data_AF-A0A2V6U0Z1-F1
#
_entry.id   AF-A0A2V6U0Z1-F1
#
_cell.length_a   1.000
_cell.length_b   1.000
_cell.length_c   1.000
_cell.angle_alpha   90.00
_cell.angle_beta   90.00
_cell.angle_gamma   90.00
#
_symmetry.space_group_name_H-M   'P 1'
#
loop_
_entity.id
_entity.type
_entity.pdbx_description
1 polymer ?
#
loop_
_entity_poly.entity_id
_entity_poly.type
_entity_poly.pdbx_seq_one_letter_code
_entity_poly.pdbx_strand_id
1 'polypeptide(L)'
;MSGGVDSSVAAALLVEQGFDVVGITMRVAPAPTGAEPASRFGSCCGTEATEDARRVARSLGIRHYLLNMEDEFEQKVIGRFVAAYGAGRTPVPCVACNSELKFGSLLGRARAWDALAVATGHYARLGRDPVTGRHLLLRAMDARKDQTDFLWPLSQAQLAAARFPVGALTKDEVRAHARRLGLVTADKPESQEICFVPDDDYRGFLRRRAPEMFRPGAIVDRRGSVVGTHAGVAAYTVGQ
;
A
#
# COMPACT_ATOMS: atom_id res chain seq x y z
N MET A 1 8.53 -6.14 -0.78
CA MET A 1 8.52 -6.50 -2.21
C MET A 1 7.12 -6.97 -2.58
N SER A 2 6.36 -6.12 -3.26
CA SER A 2 4.96 -6.39 -3.65
C SER A 2 4.83 -7.15 -4.98
N GLY A 3 5.94 -7.58 -5.57
CA GLY A 3 5.96 -8.12 -6.93
C GLY A 3 5.80 -7.06 -8.02
N GLY A 4 5.81 -5.77 -7.66
CA GLY A 4 5.81 -4.65 -8.59
C GLY A 4 7.18 -4.01 -8.76
N VAL A 5 7.38 -3.36 -9.92
CA VAL A 5 8.66 -2.78 -10.37
C VAL A 5 9.30 -1.83 -9.36
N ASP A 6 8.49 -1.00 -8.69
CA ASP A 6 9.02 0.04 -7.79
C ASP A 6 9.68 -0.59 -6.55
N SER A 7 9.07 -1.65 -6.02
CA SER A 7 9.65 -2.38 -4.89
C SER A 7 10.86 -3.22 -5.28
N SER A 8 10.89 -3.72 -6.52
CA SER A 8 12.05 -4.44 -7.07
C SER A 8 13.25 -3.53 -7.22
N VAL A 9 13.05 -2.35 -7.82
CA VAL A 9 14.11 -1.36 -8.03
C VAL A 9 14.54 -0.74 -6.71
N ALA A 10 13.63 -0.50 -5.77
CA ALA A 10 14.00 -0.04 -4.43
C ALA A 10 14.97 -1.02 -3.73
N ALA A 11 14.72 -2.33 -3.83
CA ALA A 11 15.63 -3.34 -3.30
C ALA A 11 16.98 -3.33 -4.04
N ALA A 12 16.95 -3.28 -5.38
CA ALA A 12 18.16 -3.25 -6.19
C ALA A 12 19.07 -2.05 -5.88
N LEU A 13 18.50 -0.85 -5.77
CA LEU A 13 19.25 0.37 -5.44
C LEU A 13 19.94 0.26 -4.07
N LEU A 14 19.31 -0.38 -3.09
CA LEU A 14 19.92 -0.58 -1.78
C LEU A 14 21.05 -1.62 -1.82
N VAL A 15 20.91 -2.68 -2.62
CA VAL A 15 21.98 -3.64 -2.87
C VAL A 15 23.16 -2.97 -3.57
N GLU A 16 22.92 -2.15 -4.59
CA GLU A 16 23.96 -1.38 -5.31
C GLU A 16 24.67 -0.37 -4.39
N GLN A 17 23.98 0.15 -3.36
CA GLN A 17 24.55 1.01 -2.32
C GLN A 17 25.34 0.24 -1.25
N GLY A 18 25.41 -1.10 -1.33
CA GLY A 18 26.17 -1.95 -0.42
C GLY A 18 25.47 -2.31 0.89
N PHE A 19 24.15 -2.13 0.99
CA PHE A 19 23.39 -2.57 2.17
C PHE A 19 23.18 -4.10 2.18
N ASP A 20 23.15 -4.70 3.38
CA ASP A 20 22.58 -6.03 3.57
C ASP A 20 21.05 -5.94 3.50
N VAL A 21 20.48 -6.44 2.41
CA VAL A 21 19.05 -6.31 2.12
C VAL A 21 18.37 -7.67 2.26
N VAL A 22 17.24 -7.67 2.97
CA VAL A 22 16.31 -8.80 3.04
C VAL A 22 14.97 -8.40 2.41
N GLY A 23 14.52 -9.16 1.42
CA GLY A 23 13.24 -8.97 0.78
C GLY A 23 12.09 -9.55 1.61
N ILE A 24 11.07 -8.73 1.92
CA ILE A 24 9.85 -9.20 2.60
C ILE A 24 8.64 -9.01 1.68
N THR A 25 7.87 -10.07 1.45
CA THR A 25 6.50 -9.98 0.90
C THR A 25 5.52 -10.17 2.05
N MET A 26 4.56 -9.25 2.20
CA MET A 26 3.51 -9.37 3.22
C MET A 26 2.31 -10.11 2.61
N ARG A 27 1.90 -11.22 3.22
CA ARG A 27 0.63 -11.87 2.90
C ARG A 27 -0.46 -11.22 3.75
N VAL A 28 -1.38 -10.52 3.09
CA VAL A 28 -2.41 -9.67 3.73
C VAL A 28 -3.84 -10.07 3.37
N ALA A 29 -4.00 -11.09 2.55
CA ALA A 29 -5.29 -11.66 2.21
C ALA A 29 -5.24 -13.18 2.41
N PRO A 30 -6.31 -13.81 2.93
CA PRO A 30 -6.35 -15.26 3.02
C PRO A 30 -6.32 -15.86 1.62
N ALA A 31 -5.61 -16.99 1.49
CA ALA A 31 -5.86 -17.91 0.40
C ALA A 31 -7.36 -18.30 0.44
N PRO A 32 -8.06 -18.37 -0.69
CA PRO A 32 -9.49 -18.70 -0.67
C PRO A 32 -9.71 -20.02 0.06
N THR A 33 -10.51 -19.99 1.11
CA THR A 33 -11.00 -21.18 1.79
C THR A 33 -12.26 -21.65 1.05
N GLY A 34 -12.08 -22.49 0.02
CA GLY A 34 -13.19 -23.10 -0.75
C GLY A 34 -13.14 -22.83 -2.26
N ALA A 35 -14.22 -23.18 -2.97
CA ALA A 35 -14.36 -23.16 -4.43
C ALA A 35 -14.38 -21.75 -5.07
N GLU A 36 -13.84 -20.74 -4.40
CA GLU A 36 -13.65 -19.41 -4.97
C GLU A 36 -12.22 -19.28 -5.49
N PRO A 37 -12.03 -18.94 -6.78
CA PRO A 37 -10.69 -18.84 -7.35
C PRO A 37 -9.86 -17.76 -6.66
N ALA A 38 -8.56 -18.03 -6.50
CA ALA A 38 -7.54 -17.15 -5.92
C ALA A 38 -7.32 -15.81 -6.65
N SER A 39 -8.15 -15.52 -7.67
CA SER A 39 -8.03 -14.39 -8.58
C SER A 39 -8.73 -13.11 -8.12
N ARG A 40 -9.26 -13.04 -6.89
CA ARG A 40 -10.11 -11.91 -6.43
C ARG A 40 -9.40 -10.86 -5.56
N PHE A 41 -8.09 -10.97 -5.33
CA PHE A 41 -7.33 -9.89 -4.69
C PHE A 41 -6.46 -9.18 -5.72
N GLY A 42 -6.29 -7.86 -5.57
CA GLY A 42 -5.53 -7.05 -6.53
C GLY A 42 -4.11 -7.59 -6.77
N SER A 43 -3.48 -7.15 -7.86
CA SER A 43 -2.22 -7.72 -8.39
C SER A 43 -1.04 -7.80 -7.40
N CYS A 44 -1.13 -7.14 -6.25
CA CYS A 44 -0.15 -7.16 -5.16
C CYS A 44 -0.23 -8.43 -4.28
N CYS A 45 -1.38 -9.10 -4.18
CA CYS A 45 -1.62 -10.17 -3.20
C CYS A 45 -1.69 -11.59 -3.80
N GLY A 46 -1.42 -11.74 -5.10
CA GLY A 46 -1.46 -13.03 -5.80
C GLY A 46 -0.20 -13.89 -5.62
N THR A 47 -0.34 -15.19 -5.88
CA THR A 47 0.77 -16.15 -5.95
C THR A 47 1.83 -15.74 -6.96
N GLU A 48 1.42 -15.16 -8.10
CA GLU A 48 2.30 -14.64 -9.14
C GLU A 48 3.18 -13.48 -8.65
N ALA A 49 2.61 -12.53 -7.92
CA ALA A 49 3.36 -11.39 -7.36
C ALA A 49 4.40 -11.82 -6.32
N THR A 50 4.09 -12.87 -5.55
CA THR A 50 5.03 -13.47 -4.61
C THR A 50 6.18 -14.17 -5.35
N GLU A 51 5.89 -14.90 -6.43
CA GLU A 51 6.93 -15.55 -7.23
C GLU A 51 7.80 -14.54 -7.98
N ASP A 52 7.23 -13.44 -8.50
CA ASP A 52 8.00 -12.34 -9.09
C ASP A 52 8.94 -11.70 -8.09
N ALA A 53 8.46 -11.43 -6.88
CA ALA A 53 9.29 -10.91 -5.80
C ALA A 53 10.44 -11.89 -5.47
N ARG A 54 10.16 -13.20 -5.44
CA ARG A 54 11.17 -14.24 -5.21
C ARG A 54 12.20 -14.30 -6.33
N ARG A 55 11.78 -14.18 -7.59
CA ARG A 55 12.67 -14.15 -8.77
C ARG A 55 13.59 -12.93 -8.76
N VAL A 56 13.04 -11.76 -8.45
CA VAL A 56 13.83 -10.52 -8.28
C VAL A 56 14.82 -10.67 -7.14
N ALA A 57 14.39 -11.19 -5.99
CA ALA A 57 15.29 -11.40 -4.86
C ALA A 57 16.46 -12.34 -5.22
N ARG A 58 16.18 -13.42 -5.97
CA ARG A 58 17.21 -14.33 -6.47
C ARG A 58 18.17 -13.64 -7.44
N SER A 59 17.68 -12.82 -8.38
CA SER A 59 18.56 -12.11 -9.32
C SER A 59 19.43 -11.06 -8.62
N LEU A 60 18.97 -10.50 -7.51
CA LEU A 60 19.73 -9.56 -6.68
C LEU A 60 20.64 -10.25 -5.65
N GLY A 61 20.59 -11.58 -5.53
CA GLY A 61 21.38 -12.32 -4.54
C GLY A 61 20.94 -12.10 -3.08
N ILE A 62 19.69 -11.68 -2.85
CA ILE A 62 19.16 -11.39 -1.50
C ILE A 62 18.23 -12.48 -0.98
N ARG A 63 18.17 -12.62 0.34
CA ARG A 63 17.19 -13.49 1.01
C ARG A 63 15.79 -12.91 0.85
N HIS A 64 14.79 -13.77 0.68
CA HIS A 64 13.39 -13.37 0.56
C HIS A 64 12.49 -14.22 1.46
N TYR A 65 11.62 -13.55 2.20
CA TYR A 65 10.67 -14.19 3.10
C TYR A 65 9.24 -13.71 2.84
N LEU A 66 8.30 -14.62 3.03
CA LEU A 66 6.88 -14.34 3.08
C LEU A 66 6.47 -14.20 4.54
N LEU A 67 5.84 -13.07 4.88
CA LEU A 67 5.39 -12.78 6.23
C LEU A 67 3.87 -12.75 6.26
N ASN A 68 3.25 -13.65 7.03
CA ASN A 68 1.82 -13.58 7.28
C ASN A 68 1.51 -12.36 8.17
N MET A 69 0.64 -11.48 7.67
CA MET A 69 0.13 -10.29 8.33
C MET A 69 -1.38 -10.13 8.10
N GLU A 70 -2.09 -11.22 7.83
CA GLU A 70 -3.54 -11.23 7.57
C GLU A 70 -4.31 -10.63 8.74
N ASP A 71 -4.04 -11.08 9.97
CA ASP A 71 -4.74 -10.60 11.16
C ASP A 71 -4.49 -9.11 11.41
N GLU A 72 -3.24 -8.66 11.29
CA GLU A 72 -2.92 -7.24 11.43
C GLU A 72 -3.53 -6.40 10.32
N PHE A 73 -3.58 -6.90 9.09
CA PHE A 73 -4.18 -6.19 7.97
C PHE A 73 -5.70 -6.08 8.12
N GLU A 74 -6.34 -7.18 8.52
CA GLU A 74 -7.76 -7.23 8.82
C GLU A 74 -8.12 -6.19 9.88
N GLN A 75 -7.41 -6.19 11.02
CA GLN A 75 -7.72 -5.29 12.14
C GLN A 75 -7.37 -3.83 11.83
N LYS A 76 -6.18 -3.57 11.29
CA LYS A 76 -5.62 -2.22 11.18
C LYS A 76 -6.00 -1.50 9.89
N VAL A 77 -6.40 -2.23 8.85
CA VAL A 77 -6.73 -1.66 7.54
C VAL A 77 -8.19 -1.92 7.18
N ILE A 78 -8.60 -3.19 7.05
CA ILE A 78 -9.95 -3.53 6.58
C ILE A 78 -11.02 -3.13 7.61
N GLY A 79 -10.85 -3.48 8.87
CA GLY A 79 -11.78 -3.15 9.94
C GLY A 79 -11.96 -1.64 10.11
N ARG A 80 -10.86 -0.87 10.03
CA ARG A 80 -10.92 0.61 10.04
C ARG A 80 -11.63 1.17 8.81
N PHE A 81 -11.40 0.59 7.63
CA PHE A 81 -12.07 0.97 6.40
C PHE A 81 -13.59 0.77 6.51
N VAL A 82 -14.04 -0.42 6.93
CA VAL A 82 -15.47 -0.72 7.14
C VAL A 82 -16.08 0.21 8.20
N ALA A 83 -15.43 0.36 9.35
CA ALA A 83 -15.92 1.22 10.43
C ALA A 83 -16.06 2.70 10.00
N ALA A 84 -15.16 3.21 9.16
CA ALA A 84 -15.26 4.58 8.64
C ALA A 84 -16.49 4.77 7.74
N TYR A 85 -16.76 3.83 6.83
CA TYR A 85 -17.99 3.86 6.03
C TYR A 85 -19.26 3.73 6.88
N GLY A 86 -19.22 2.89 7.92
CA GLY A 86 -20.32 2.78 8.89
C GLY A 86 -20.60 4.08 9.63
N ALA A 87 -19.59 4.94 9.78
CA ALA A 87 -19.71 6.28 10.34
C ALA A 87 -19.96 7.38 9.28
N GLY A 88 -20.32 7.02 8.04
CA GLY A 88 -20.60 7.99 6.97
C GLY A 88 -19.37 8.75 6.47
N ARG A 89 -18.16 8.18 6.61
CA ARG A 89 -16.90 8.76 6.14
C ARG A 89 -16.35 7.98 4.95
N THR A 90 -15.58 8.65 4.10
CA THR A 90 -14.83 8.03 3.00
C THR A 90 -13.35 7.90 3.37
N PRO A 91 -12.88 6.72 3.80
CA PRO A 91 -11.50 6.50 4.22
C PRO A 91 -10.55 6.30 3.03
N VAL A 92 -9.26 6.59 3.26
CA VAL A 92 -8.16 6.19 2.37
C VAL A 92 -7.37 5.06 3.05
N PRO A 93 -7.63 3.77 2.73
CA PRO A 93 -7.04 2.64 3.45
C PRO A 93 -5.51 2.57 3.33
N CYS A 94 -4.93 3.10 2.25
CA CYS A 94 -3.48 3.17 2.04
C CYS A 94 -2.76 3.95 3.14
N VAL A 95 -3.39 4.99 3.69
CA VAL A 95 -2.83 5.80 4.79
C VAL A 95 -2.61 4.94 6.03
N ALA A 96 -3.63 4.18 6.45
CA ALA A 96 -3.53 3.26 7.58
C ALA A 96 -2.56 2.10 7.31
N CYS A 97 -2.59 1.54 6.09
CA CYS A 97 -1.65 0.49 5.69
C CYS A 97 -0.19 0.95 5.82
N ASN A 98 0.11 2.19 5.45
CA ASN A 98 1.46 2.72 5.57
C ASN A 98 1.85 2.96 7.04
N SER A 99 1.04 3.69 7.81
CA SER A 99 1.39 4.06 9.18
C SER A 99 1.31 2.91 10.18
N GLU A 100 0.36 2.00 10.04
CA GLU A 100 0.07 0.97 11.05
C GLU A 100 0.63 -0.40 10.69
N LEU A 101 0.74 -0.71 9.39
CA LEU A 101 1.23 -2.02 8.90
C LEU A 101 2.69 -1.94 8.46
N LYS A 102 3.01 -1.18 7.40
CA LYS A 102 4.37 -1.13 6.82
C LYS A 102 5.38 -0.50 7.76
N PHE A 103 5.07 0.69 8.29
CA PHE A 103 5.92 1.40 9.24
C PHE A 103 5.48 1.22 10.69
N GLY A 104 4.45 0.40 10.93
CA GLY A 104 4.04 -0.05 12.25
C GLY A 104 4.48 -1.49 12.50
N SER A 105 3.59 -2.45 12.28
CA SER A 105 3.83 -3.88 12.56
C SER A 105 5.10 -4.45 11.89
N LEU A 106 5.32 -4.17 10.60
CA LEU A 106 6.49 -4.67 9.87
C LEU A 106 7.78 -4.03 10.41
N LEU A 107 7.78 -2.72 10.69
CA LEU A 107 8.93 -2.06 11.31
C LEU A 107 9.24 -2.63 12.70
N GLY A 108 8.22 -2.93 13.50
CA GLY A 108 8.39 -3.60 14.80
C GLY A 108 9.09 -4.95 14.67
N ARG A 109 8.64 -5.79 13.73
CA ARG A 109 9.28 -7.09 13.43
C ARG A 109 10.69 -6.92 12.87
N ALA A 110 10.91 -5.96 11.98
CA ALA A 110 12.21 -5.68 11.39
C ALA A 110 13.24 -5.27 12.44
N ARG A 111 12.86 -4.46 13.43
CA ARG A 111 13.72 -4.11 14.57
C ARG A 111 14.11 -5.32 15.42
N ALA A 112 13.20 -6.28 15.60
CA ALA A 112 13.50 -7.53 16.30
C ALA A 112 14.47 -8.45 15.52
N TRP A 113 14.69 -8.16 14.24
CA TRP A 113 15.70 -8.82 13.39
C TRP A 113 16.94 -7.94 13.16
N ASP A 114 17.16 -6.93 14.03
CA ASP A 114 18.25 -5.97 13.96
C ASP A 114 18.34 -5.19 12.63
N ALA A 115 17.23 -5.08 11.90
CA ALA A 115 17.19 -4.29 10.69
C ALA A 115 17.24 -2.79 11.00
N LEU A 116 18.14 -2.07 10.33
CA LEU A 116 18.30 -0.62 10.48
C LEU A 116 17.07 0.18 10.05
N ALA A 117 16.36 -0.30 9.01
CA ALA A 117 15.27 0.43 8.39
C ALA A 117 14.33 -0.49 7.60
N VAL A 118 13.12 0.01 7.31
CA VAL A 118 12.19 -0.57 6.33
C VAL A 118 12.24 0.27 5.06
N ALA A 119 12.53 -0.38 3.95
CA ALA A 119 12.50 0.22 2.62
C ALA A 119 11.23 -0.13 1.86
N THR A 120 10.71 0.82 1.10
CA THR A 120 9.56 0.61 0.22
C THR A 120 9.78 1.26 -1.13
N GLY A 121 9.04 0.81 -2.15
CA GLY A 121 9.01 1.44 -3.46
C GLY A 121 8.13 2.69 -3.54
N HIS A 122 7.89 3.40 -2.42
CA HIS A 122 7.11 4.63 -2.48
C HIS A 122 7.91 5.75 -3.12
N TYR A 123 7.23 6.55 -3.91
CA TYR A 123 7.72 7.81 -4.46
C TYR A 123 7.56 8.90 -3.40
N ALA A 124 8.56 9.01 -2.54
CA ALA A 124 8.72 10.06 -1.55
C ALA A 124 10.19 10.22 -1.22
N ARG A 125 10.61 11.37 -0.69
CA ARG A 125 11.99 11.59 -0.25
C ARG A 125 12.02 11.87 1.24
N LEU A 126 13.17 11.62 1.84
CA LEU A 126 13.45 11.98 3.23
C LEU A 126 14.50 13.09 3.26
N GLY A 127 14.30 14.04 4.16
CA GLY A 127 15.27 15.07 4.50
C GLY A 127 15.50 15.17 5.99
N ARG A 128 16.47 15.99 6.38
CA ARG A 128 16.60 16.48 7.76
C ARG A 128 16.48 17.99 7.74
N ASP A 129 15.69 18.50 8.66
CA ASP A 129 15.64 19.92 8.93
C ASP A 129 16.99 20.37 9.53
N PRO A 130 17.70 21.34 8.93
CA PRO A 130 19.04 21.70 9.37
C PRO A 130 19.08 22.44 10.71
N VAL A 131 17.95 22.98 11.17
CA VAL A 131 17.86 23.76 12.42
C VAL A 131 17.43 22.87 13.57
N THR A 132 16.37 22.09 13.37
CA THR A 132 15.72 21.28 14.41
C THR A 132 16.19 19.83 14.42
N GLY A 133 16.89 19.38 13.37
CA GLY A 133 17.32 17.99 13.19
C GLY A 133 16.19 16.99 12.88
N ARG A 134 14.94 17.47 12.77
CA ARG A 134 13.75 16.65 12.53
C ARG A 134 13.81 15.96 11.17
N HIS A 135 13.23 14.78 11.09
CA HIS A 135 13.01 14.08 9.82
C HIS A 135 11.89 14.75 9.03
N LEU A 136 12.17 15.07 7.78
CA LEU A 136 11.24 15.67 6.83
C LEU A 136 10.76 14.63 5.83
N LEU A 137 9.46 14.59 5.59
CA LEU A 137 8.86 13.90 4.44
C LEU A 137 8.78 14.90 3.30
N LEU A 138 9.46 14.62 2.21
CA LEU A 138 9.58 15.50 1.05
C LEU A 138 8.93 14.86 -0.17
N ARG A 139 8.39 15.70 -1.06
CA ARG A 139 7.83 15.23 -2.33
C ARG A 139 8.87 14.48 -3.15
N ALA A 140 8.41 13.45 -3.87
CA ALA A 140 9.19 12.74 -4.88
C ALA A 140 9.74 13.70 -5.94
N MET A 141 10.80 13.27 -6.63
CA MET A 141 11.28 13.96 -7.81
C MET A 141 10.24 13.94 -8.94
N ASP A 142 9.55 12.81 -9.13
CA ASP A 142 8.42 12.71 -10.07
C ASP A 142 7.13 13.20 -9.43
N ALA A 143 6.76 14.44 -9.70
CA ALA A 143 5.54 15.04 -9.17
C ALA A 143 4.25 14.27 -9.56
N ARG A 144 4.25 13.55 -10.69
CA ARG A 144 3.09 12.77 -11.16
C ARG A 144 2.91 11.46 -10.39
N LYS A 145 3.96 11.03 -9.70
CA LYS A 145 3.97 9.79 -8.92
C LYS A 145 4.10 10.04 -7.42
N ASP A 146 4.12 11.30 -6.98
CA ASP A 146 4.28 11.64 -5.57
C ASP A 146 3.25 10.91 -4.69
N GLN A 147 3.75 10.24 -3.65
CA GLN A 147 2.97 9.44 -2.72
C GLN A 147 3.08 9.97 -1.28
N THR A 148 3.51 11.21 -1.09
CA THR A 148 3.64 11.80 0.26
C THR A 148 2.30 11.91 0.98
N ASP A 149 1.21 12.08 0.23
CA ASP A 149 -0.15 12.10 0.78
C ASP A 149 -0.51 10.78 1.48
N PHE A 150 -0.03 9.62 0.99
CA PHE A 150 -0.28 8.34 1.69
C PHE A 150 0.64 8.10 2.89
N LEU A 151 1.61 9.00 3.13
CA LEU A 151 2.67 8.87 4.13
C LEU A 151 2.64 9.99 5.17
N TRP A 152 1.72 10.96 5.05
CA TRP A 152 1.63 12.11 5.96
C TRP A 152 1.52 11.75 7.46
N PRO A 153 0.87 10.64 7.90
CA PRO A 153 0.75 10.34 9.32
C PRO A 153 2.01 9.71 9.93
N LEU A 154 3.08 9.47 9.15
CA LEU A 154 4.29 8.84 9.69
C LEU A 154 4.93 9.71 10.78
N SER A 155 5.15 9.10 11.94
CA SER A 155 5.82 9.74 13.07
C SER A 155 7.31 9.94 12.80
N GLN A 156 7.98 10.78 13.59
CA GLN A 156 9.43 10.98 13.50
C GLN A 156 10.22 9.68 13.66
N ALA A 157 9.81 8.80 14.58
CA ALA A 157 10.44 7.50 14.80
C ALA A 157 10.27 6.56 13.59
N GLN A 158 9.15 6.66 12.87
CA GLN A 158 8.91 5.90 11.65
C GLN A 158 9.70 6.46 10.48
N LEU A 159 9.72 7.79 10.30
CA LEU A 159 10.51 8.45 9.25
C LEU A 159 12.02 8.20 9.42
N ALA A 160 12.53 8.17 10.66
CA ALA A 160 13.92 7.84 10.95
C ALA A 160 14.33 6.45 10.43
N ALA A 161 13.41 5.49 10.53
CA ALA A 161 13.60 4.11 10.13
C ALA A 161 13.02 3.79 8.73
N ALA A 162 12.60 4.79 7.96
CA ALA A 162 12.07 4.61 6.62
C ALA A 162 13.16 4.80 5.55
N ARG A 163 13.04 4.11 4.41
CA ARG A 163 13.82 4.38 3.20
C ARG A 163 12.89 4.35 1.98
N PHE A 164 13.09 5.32 1.07
CA PHE A 164 12.34 5.47 -0.18
C PHE A 164 13.30 5.61 -1.36
N PRO A 165 14.02 4.55 -1.76
CA PRO A 165 15.12 4.66 -2.71
C PRO A 165 14.71 5.21 -4.08
N VAL A 166 13.48 4.93 -4.51
CA VAL A 166 12.96 5.38 -5.82
C VAL A 166 12.47 6.84 -5.81
N GLY A 167 12.38 7.49 -4.65
CA GLY A 167 11.84 8.85 -4.56
C GLY A 167 12.70 9.93 -5.23
N ALA A 168 13.96 9.62 -5.53
CA ALA A 168 14.88 10.48 -6.28
C ALA A 168 14.89 10.19 -7.79
N LEU A 169 13.99 9.32 -8.28
CA LEU A 169 13.90 8.90 -9.68
C LEU A 169 12.52 9.22 -10.26
N THR A 170 12.49 9.44 -11.57
CA THR A 170 11.27 9.42 -12.37
C THR A 170 10.77 7.99 -12.57
N LYS A 171 9.48 7.83 -12.92
CA LYS A 171 8.95 6.50 -13.26
C LYS A 171 9.72 5.83 -14.40
N ASP A 172 10.12 6.63 -15.38
CA ASP A 172 10.84 6.13 -16.56
C ASP A 172 12.24 5.66 -16.20
N GLU A 173 12.94 6.39 -15.32
CA GLU A 173 14.23 5.96 -14.75
C GLU A 173 14.08 4.68 -13.94
N VAL A 174 13.04 4.55 -13.11
CA VAL A 174 12.77 3.30 -12.37
C VAL A 174 12.60 2.12 -13.33
N ARG A 175 11.82 2.26 -14.40
CA ARG A 175 11.66 1.20 -15.41
C ARG A 175 12.96 0.93 -16.17
N ALA A 176 13.75 1.96 -16.49
CA ALA A 176 15.04 1.81 -17.13
C ALA A 176 16.03 1.04 -16.25
N HIS A 177 16.07 1.33 -14.95
CA HIS A 177 16.84 0.55 -13.96
C HIS A 177 16.40 -0.91 -13.93
N ALA A 178 15.10 -1.17 -13.89
CA ALA A 178 14.57 -2.54 -13.90
C ALA A 178 14.98 -3.31 -15.17
N ARG A 179 14.90 -2.67 -16.35
CA ARG A 179 15.33 -3.27 -17.62
C ARG A 179 16.84 -3.51 -17.67
N ARG A 180 17.66 -2.54 -17.24
CA ARG A 180 19.12 -2.67 -17.17
C ARG A 180 19.54 -3.88 -16.34
N LEU A 181 18.82 -4.14 -15.25
CA LEU A 181 19.06 -5.25 -14.34
C LEU A 181 18.38 -6.57 -14.76
N GLY A 182 17.65 -6.58 -15.89
CA GLY A 182 16.93 -7.76 -16.36
C GLY A 182 15.84 -8.26 -15.40
N LEU A 183 15.23 -7.37 -14.61
CA LEU A 183 14.23 -7.75 -13.62
C LEU A 183 12.93 -8.16 -14.31
N VAL A 184 12.35 -9.31 -13.92
CA VAL A 184 11.07 -9.82 -14.47
C VAL A 184 9.91 -8.82 -14.33
N THR A 185 9.98 -7.92 -13.36
CA THR A 185 8.95 -6.92 -13.09
C THR A 185 9.07 -5.66 -13.95
N ALA A 186 10.07 -5.54 -14.83
CA ALA A 186 10.41 -4.27 -15.52
C ALA A 186 9.24 -3.64 -16.29
N ASP A 187 8.46 -4.46 -16.99
CA ASP A 187 7.34 -4.02 -17.83
C ASP A 187 5.98 -4.32 -17.18
N LYS A 188 5.96 -4.73 -15.91
CA LYS A 188 4.72 -5.01 -15.20
C LYS A 188 3.87 -3.74 -15.08
N PRO A 189 2.54 -3.83 -15.30
CA PRO A 189 1.62 -2.74 -15.02
C PRO A 189 1.66 -2.33 -13.54
N GLU A 190 1.33 -1.06 -13.28
CA GLU A 190 1.21 -0.58 -11.91
C GLU A 190 -0.07 -1.11 -11.28
N SER A 191 -0.01 -1.46 -9.99
CA SER A 191 -1.23 -1.74 -9.22
C SER A 191 -1.97 -0.43 -9.00
N GLN A 192 -3.17 -0.35 -9.54
CA GLN A 192 -4.14 0.71 -9.25
C GLN A 192 -5.26 0.12 -8.38
N GLU A 193 -6.03 0.98 -7.73
CA GLU A 193 -7.11 0.63 -6.81
C GLU A 193 -6.73 0.03 -5.44
N ILE A 194 -7.75 -0.09 -4.59
CA ILE A 194 -7.63 -0.61 -3.22
C ILE A 194 -7.27 -2.10 -3.27
N CYS A 195 -6.12 -2.47 -2.73
CA CYS A 195 -5.54 -3.81 -2.92
C CYS A 195 -6.40 -5.01 -2.47
N PHE A 196 -7.34 -4.79 -1.55
CA PHE A 196 -8.24 -5.82 -1.01
C PHE A 196 -9.68 -5.73 -1.53
N VAL A 197 -9.97 -4.78 -2.42
CA VAL A 197 -11.27 -4.63 -3.06
C VAL A 197 -11.19 -5.27 -4.45
N PRO A 198 -11.89 -6.39 -4.69
CA PRO A 198 -11.98 -6.97 -6.03
C PRO A 198 -12.72 -6.04 -6.98
N ASP A 199 -12.34 -6.09 -8.26
CA ASP A 199 -13.11 -5.51 -9.38
C ASP A 199 -13.43 -4.01 -9.25
N ASP A 200 -12.65 -3.29 -8.43
CA ASP A 200 -12.91 -1.89 -8.05
C ASP A 200 -14.33 -1.66 -7.45
N ASP A 201 -14.94 -2.72 -6.90
CA ASP A 201 -16.28 -2.67 -6.34
C ASP A 201 -16.25 -2.60 -4.81
N TYR A 202 -15.84 -1.43 -4.29
CA TYR A 202 -15.83 -1.22 -2.84
C TYR A 202 -17.24 -1.32 -2.24
N ARG A 203 -18.29 -1.00 -3.03
CA ARG A 203 -19.69 -1.09 -2.59
C ARG A 203 -20.10 -2.53 -2.40
N GLY A 204 -19.78 -3.42 -3.34
CA GLY A 204 -20.00 -4.86 -3.22
C GLY A 204 -19.17 -5.47 -2.09
N PHE A 205 -17.92 -5.03 -1.91
CA PHE A 205 -17.10 -5.42 -0.77
C PHE A 205 -17.78 -5.06 0.56
N LEU A 206 -18.20 -3.81 0.73
CA LEU A 206 -18.89 -3.37 1.95
C LEU A 206 -20.23 -4.07 2.12
N ARG A 207 -21.01 -4.29 1.06
CA ARG A 207 -22.33 -4.95 1.12
C ARG A 207 -22.24 -6.39 1.63
N ARG A 208 -21.18 -7.12 1.25
CA ARG A 208 -20.93 -8.47 1.76
C ARG A 208 -20.56 -8.49 3.25
N ARG A 209 -19.98 -7.40 3.75
CA ARG A 209 -19.33 -7.34 5.08
C ARG A 209 -20.17 -6.61 6.13
N ALA A 210 -20.95 -5.64 5.70
CA ALA A 210 -21.78 -4.75 6.51
C ALA A 210 -23.03 -4.30 5.71
N PRO A 211 -23.96 -5.23 5.39
CA PRO A 211 -25.13 -4.94 4.57
C PRO A 211 -26.04 -3.86 5.17
N GLU A 212 -26.03 -3.68 6.49
CA GLU A 212 -26.79 -2.67 7.22
C GLU A 212 -26.38 -1.22 6.85
N MET A 213 -25.21 -1.01 6.26
CA MET A 213 -24.76 0.29 5.75
C MET A 213 -25.49 0.71 4.46
N PHE A 214 -26.12 -0.24 3.77
CA PHE A 214 -26.83 -0.05 2.49
C PHE A 214 -28.34 0.09 2.66
N ARG A 215 -28.76 0.69 3.78
CA ARG A 215 -30.18 0.97 4.04
C ARG A 215 -30.65 2.18 3.22
N PRO A 216 -31.71 2.03 2.39
CA PRO A 216 -32.22 3.15 1.63
C PRO A 216 -32.71 4.29 2.51
N GLY A 217 -32.56 5.52 2.04
CA GLY A 217 -33.01 6.72 2.72
C GLY A 217 -33.28 7.87 1.75
N ALA A 218 -33.88 8.96 2.24
CA ALA A 218 -34.23 10.10 1.41
C ALA A 218 -32.98 10.89 0.98
N ILE A 219 -32.91 11.25 -0.30
CA ILE A 219 -32.02 12.31 -0.79
C ILE A 219 -32.81 13.61 -0.66
N VAL A 220 -32.24 14.59 0.03
CA VAL A 220 -32.86 15.90 0.24
C VAL A 220 -32.04 16.99 -0.43
N ASP A 221 -32.71 17.99 -0.99
CA ASP A 221 -32.06 19.20 -1.47
C ASP A 221 -31.70 20.15 -0.31
N ARG A 222 -31.08 21.29 -0.63
CA ARG A 222 -30.71 22.31 0.38
C ARG A 222 -31.91 22.97 1.07
N ARG A 223 -33.13 22.80 0.56
CA ARG A 223 -34.39 23.32 1.11
C ARG A 223 -35.10 22.26 1.95
N GLY A 224 -34.57 21.04 2.03
CA GLY A 224 -35.18 19.92 2.74
C GLY A 224 -36.22 19.15 1.92
N SER A 225 -36.39 19.46 0.64
CA SER A 225 -37.31 18.74 -0.24
C SER A 225 -36.71 17.39 -0.60
N VAL A 226 -37.49 16.31 -0.49
CA VAL A 226 -37.06 14.99 -0.94
C VAL A 226 -37.00 14.98 -2.47
N VAL A 227 -35.82 14.70 -3.03
CA VAL A 227 -35.56 14.66 -4.48
C VAL A 227 -35.22 13.25 -4.99
N GLY A 228 -35.14 12.26 -4.10
CA GLY A 228 -34.87 10.88 -4.48
C GLY A 228 -34.67 9.96 -3.28
N THR A 229 -34.22 8.74 -3.56
CA THR A 229 -33.83 7.74 -2.55
C THR A 229 -32.43 7.25 -2.84
N HIS A 230 -31.56 7.25 -1.84
CA HIS A 230 -30.19 6.75 -1.96
C HIS A 230 -30.12 5.27 -1.55
N ALA A 231 -29.11 4.53 -2.03
CA ALA A 231 -28.93 3.11 -1.72
C ALA A 231 -28.14 2.84 -0.42
N GLY A 232 -28.24 3.74 0.56
CA GLY A 232 -27.39 3.80 1.77
C GLY A 232 -26.21 4.78 1.66
N VAL A 233 -25.87 5.43 2.77
CA VAL A 233 -24.89 6.54 2.80
C VAL A 233 -23.51 6.08 2.35
N ALA A 234 -23.13 4.83 2.68
CA ALA A 234 -21.82 4.27 2.33
C ALA A 234 -21.58 4.12 0.81
N ALA A 235 -22.62 4.26 -0.03
CA ALA A 235 -22.47 4.20 -1.49
C ALA A 235 -22.03 5.53 -2.12
N TYR A 236 -21.91 6.61 -1.32
CA TYR A 236 -21.68 7.96 -1.80
C TYR A 236 -20.51 8.63 -1.07
N THR A 237 -19.84 9.56 -1.76
CA THR A 237 -18.87 10.47 -1.16
C THR A 237 -19.25 11.91 -1.53
N VAL A 238 -18.80 12.88 -0.72
CA VAL A 238 -19.06 14.30 -1.01
C VAL A 238 -18.43 14.67 -2.36
N GLY A 239 -19.24 15.22 -3.26
CA GLY A 239 -18.84 15.62 -4.62
C GLY A 239 -19.14 14.60 -5.72
N GLN A 240 -19.66 13.41 -5.37
CA GLN A 240 -20.20 12.43 -6.32
C GLN A 240 -21.56 12.87 -6.89
#